data_AF-A0A7T3T2T9-F1
#
_entry.id   AF-A0A7T3T2T9-F1
#
_cell.length_a   1.000
_cell.length_b   1.000
_cell.length_c   1.000
_cell.angle_alpha   90.00
_cell.angle_beta   90.00
_cell.angle_gamma   90.00
#
_symmetry.space_group_name_H-M   'P 1'
#
loop_
_entity.id
_entity.type
_entity.pdbx_description
1 polymer ?
#
loop_
_entity_poly.entity_id
_entity_poly.type
_entity_poly.pdbx_seq_one_letter_code
_entity_poly.pdbx_strand_id
1 'polypeptide(L)' 'MEHKTRIIIRWIIFTICLVAIIYFQRTTGVKELGLMFVALLGLLGVLYDYNRDYTHPKRD' A
#
# COMPACT_ATOMS: atom_id res chain seq x y z
N MET A 1 -10.36 13.13 8.58
CA MET A 1 -9.75 13.41 7.26
C MET A 1 -10.85 13.43 6.23
N GLU A 2 -10.84 14.44 5.36
CA GLU A 2 -11.72 14.48 4.19
C GLU A 2 -11.55 13.22 3.33
N HIS A 3 -12.63 12.78 2.67
CA HIS A 3 -12.61 11.61 1.79
C HIS A 3 -11.55 11.74 0.69
N LYS A 4 -11.42 12.94 0.11
CA LYS A 4 -10.40 13.26 -0.90
C LYS A 4 -8.98 13.09 -0.36
N THR A 5 -8.69 13.59 0.84
CA THR A 5 -7.37 13.44 1.48
C THR A 5 -7.02 11.98 1.71
N ARG A 6 -7.97 11.18 2.17
CA ARG A 6 -7.78 9.74 2.40
C ARG A 6 -7.45 9.00 1.10
N ILE A 7 -8.14 9.33 0.00
CA ILE A 7 -7.86 8.76 -1.33
C ILE A 7 -6.44 9.10 -1.77
N ILE A 8 -6.03 10.37 -1.66
CA ILE A 8 -4.69 10.83 -2.05
C ILE A 8 -3.61 10.09 -1.26
N ILE A 9 -3.78 9.96 0.06
CA ILE A 9 -2.83 9.23 0.92
C ILE A 9 -2.71 7.77 0.49
N ARG A 10 -3.84 7.08 0.27
CA ARG A 10 -3.85 5.69 -0.20
C ARG A 10 -3.10 5.54 -1.52
N TRP A 11 -3.31 6.46 -2.46
CA TRP A 11 -2.64 6.47 -3.76
C TRP A 11 -1.12 6.66 -3.65
N ILE A 12 -0.67 7.58 -2.79
CA ILE A 12 0.75 7.82 -2.54
C ILE A 12 1.42 6.56 -1.96
N ILE A 13 0.82 5.98 -0.92
CA ILE A 13 1.36 4.76 -0.27
C ILE A 13 1.41 3.60 -1.26
N PHE A 14 0.33 3.38 -2.02
CA PHE A 14 0.28 2.34 -3.05
C PHE A 14 1.42 2.49 -4.06
N THR A 15 1.63 3.71 -4.56
CA THR A 15 2.66 3.99 -5.57
C THR A 15 4.07 3.75 -5.02
N ILE A 16 4.35 4.21 -3.79
CA ILE A 16 5.66 4.01 -3.14
C ILE A 16 5.93 2.52 -2.93
N CYS A 17 4.95 1.77 -2.40
CA CYS A 17 5.08 0.33 -2.20
C CYS A 17 5.32 -0.41 -3.52
N LEU A 18 4.57 -0.07 -4.57
CA LEU A 18 4.72 -0.68 -5.89
C LEU A 18 6.10 -0.42 -6.50
N VAL A 19 6.57 0.84 -6.46
CA VAL A 19 7.90 1.22 -6.96
C VAL A 19 8.99 0.50 -6.16
N ALA A 20 8.87 0.41 -4.84
CA ALA A 20 9.85 -0.29 -4.00
C ALA A 20 9.95 -1.77 -4.39
N ILE A 21 8.84 -2.47 -4.57
CA ILE A 21 8.84 -3.88 -5.02
C ILE A 21 9.51 -4.00 -6.39
N ILE A 22 9.14 -3.15 -7.35
CA ILE A 22 9.69 -3.19 -8.72
C ILE A 22 11.19 -2.85 -8.75
N TYR A 23 11.65 -1.99 -7.84
CA TYR A 23 13.05 -1.62 -7.74
C TYR A 23 13.87 -2.74 -7.11
N PHE A 24 13.45 -3.23 -5.93
CA PHE A 24 14.20 -4.24 -5.19
C PHE A 24 14.14 -5.64 -5.80
N GLN A 25 13.18 -5.95 -6.68
CA GLN A 25 13.18 -7.23 -7.42
C GLN A 25 14.45 -7.40 -8.28
N ARG A 26 15.10 -6.30 -8.68
CA ARG A 26 16.32 -6.31 -9.50
C ARG A 26 17.58 -6.64 -8.67
N THR A 27 17.46 -6.65 -7.35
CA THR A 27 18.55 -6.83 -6.39
C THR A 27 18.16 -7.91 -5.39
N THR A 28 18.61 -9.15 -5.59
CA THR A 28 18.23 -10.31 -4.78
C THR A 28 19.17 -10.50 -3.58
N GLY A 29 19.00 -9.70 -2.53
CA GLY A 29 19.65 -9.88 -1.23
C GLY A 29 18.64 -10.00 -0.08
N VAL A 30 19.08 -10.49 1.08
CA VAL A 30 18.20 -10.72 2.25
C VAL A 30 17.59 -9.40 2.77
N LYS A 31 18.36 -8.30 2.68
CA LYS A 31 17.89 -6.97 3.11
C LYS A 31 16.79 -6.46 2.16
N GLU A 32 17.02 -6.61 0.87
CA GLU A 32 16.12 -6.23 -0.22
C GLU A 32 14.84 -7.08 -0.17
N LEU A 33 14.96 -8.37 0.15
CA LEU A 33 13.82 -9.25 0.45
C LEU A 33 12.99 -8.73 1.62
N GLY A 34 13.62 -8.32 2.71
CA GLY A 34 12.94 -7.70 3.84
C GLY A 34 12.20 -6.41 3.45
N LEU A 35 12.83 -5.55 2.64
CA LEU A 35 12.23 -4.31 2.15
C LEU A 35 11.03 -4.59 1.21
N MET A 36 11.15 -5.57 0.31
CA MET A 36 10.03 -6.02 -0.53
C MET A 36 8.87 -6.55 0.30
N PHE A 37 9.16 -7.32 1.36
CA PHE A 37 8.12 -7.84 2.25
C PHE A 37 7.37 -6.73 2.97
N VAL A 38 8.09 -5.73 3.50
CA VAL A 38 7.47 -4.55 4.12
C VAL A 38 6.63 -3.75 3.11
N ALA A 39 7.14 -3.56 1.90
CA ALA A 39 6.40 -2.89 0.83
C ALA A 39 5.11 -3.65 0.46
N LEU A 40 5.18 -4.98 0.41
CA LEU A 40 4.04 -5.85 0.15
C LEU A 40 2.97 -5.75 1.25
N LEU A 41 3.38 -5.74 2.52
CA LEU A 41 2.47 -5.53 3.64
C LEU A 41 1.79 -4.16 3.59
N GLY A 42 2.52 -3.11 3.21
CA GLY A 42 1.95 -1.78 2.98
C GLY A 42 0.90 -1.79 1.87
N LEU A 43 1.17 -2.50 0.78
CA LEU A 43 0.26 -2.62 -0.37
C LEU A 43 -1.02 -3.39 0.02
N LEU A 44 -0.89 -4.51 0.74
CA LEU A 44 -2.02 -5.25 1.31
C LEU A 44 -2.84 -4.40 2.29
N GLY A 45 -2.17 -3.60 3.14
CA GLY A 45 -2.82 -2.70 4.08
C GLY A 45 -3.69 -1.65 3.38
N VAL A 46 -3.18 -1.01 2.33
CA VAL A 46 -3.94 -0.03 1.53
C VAL A 46 -5.14 -0.69 0.85
N LEU A 47 -4.96 -1.87 0.25
CA LEU A 47 -6.05 -2.60 -0.40
C LEU A 47 -7.12 -3.03 0.60
N TYR A 48 -6.72 -3.52 1.78
CA TYR A 48 -7.63 -3.87 2.86
C TYR A 48 -8.43 -2.66 3.35
N ASP A 49 -7.75 -1.54 3.62
CA ASP A 49 -8.38 -0.31 4.11
C ASP A 49 -9.34 0.29 3.06
N TYR A 50 -8.99 0.24 1.77
CA TYR A 50 -9.88 0.61 0.68
C TYR A 50 -11.10 -0.32 0.59
N ASN A 51 -10.87 -1.64 0.62
CA ASN A 51 -11.94 -2.62 0.46
C ASN A 51 -12.90 -2.65 1.67
N ARG A 52 -12.39 -2.37 2.87
CA ARG A 52 -13.19 -2.27 4.10
C ARG A 52 -14.19 -1.12 4.01
N ASP A 53 -13.79 0.03 3.50
CA ASP A 53 -14.70 1.17 3.31
C ASP A 53 -15.79 0.87 2.26
N TYR A 54 -15.48 0.03 1.26
CA TYR A 54 -16.45 -0.38 0.24
C TYR A 54 -17.43 -1.45 0.76
N THR A 55 -16.94 -2.43 1.52
CA THR A 55 -17.74 -3.58 2.00
C THR A 55 -18.54 -3.26 3.26
N HIS A 56 -18.03 -2.36 4.10
CA HIS A 56 -18.71 -1.83 5.28
C HIS A 56 -18.86 -0.32 5.11
N PRO A 57 -19.74 0.14 4.20
CA PRO A 57 -19.98 1.56 4.05
C PRO A 57 -20.40 2.11 5.40
N LYS A 58 -19.63 3.06 5.91
CA LYS A 58 -20.05 3.81 7.09
C LYS A 58 -21.34 4.49 6.70
N ARG A 59 -22.44 4.16 7.39
CA ARG A 59 -23.68 4.92 7.26
C ARG A 59 -23.37 6.32 7.80
N ASP A 60 -23.31 7.27 6.90
CA ASP A 60 -23.24 8.71 7.17
C ASP A 60 -24.36 9.12 8.14
#